data_AF-A0AAE3WML0-F1
#
_entry.id   AF-A0AAE3WML0-F1
#
_cell.length_a   1.000
_cell.length_b   1.000
_cell.length_c   1.000
_cell.angle_alpha   90.00
_cell.angle_beta   90.00
_cell.angle_gamma   90.00
#
_symmetry.space_group_name_H-M   'P 1'
#
loop_
_entity.id
_entity.type
_entity.pdbx_description
1 polymer ?
#
loop_
_entity_poly.entity_id
_entity_poly.type
_entity_poly.pdbx_seq_one_letter_code
_entity_poly.pdbx_strand_id
1 'polypeptide(L)'
;MNSEERTIKIKINNVSKIFGKNAKKASQMLGKGKTKREILKETGATVGVNRANFDVYDGEIFVIMGLSGSGKSTLVRLLNRLIEPTSGEIFIDGDMITNMSKDQLREVRRKKISMVFQNFALFPHRTILENTEYGLELQGVDKEERRSKALESLKLVGLEGFEEQYPNQLSGGMQQRVGLARALANDPDILLMDEAFSALDPLIRKDMQDELLELHTSVGKTIIFITHDLDEALRIGDRIVLMKDGNIVQIGTPEEILMNPSNEYVERFVEDVDLSKVLTAGHIMKRAETIQIDKGARVALTLMKNLGISSIYAVDKKKHLLGVISAQAAKKAAEMGASLETVLDKEFTTVLESTYLTEIFDAVSDAANIPIAVVDEKNRMKGIVVRGALIGALSGNDEYINMSSNKLEEIKTQEPSAQEVE
;
A
#
# COMPACT_ATOMS: atom_id res chain seq x y z
N MET A 1 -11.32 -5.88 -0.26
CA MET A 1 -11.60 -7.26 0.20
C MET A 1 -11.32 -7.32 1.69
N ASN A 2 -12.24 -7.89 2.49
CA ASN A 2 -12.05 -8.07 3.94
C ASN A 2 -10.79 -8.89 4.22
N SER A 3 -10.09 -8.55 5.31
CA SER A 3 -8.86 -9.18 5.78
C SER A 3 -8.99 -10.67 6.15
N GLU A 4 -10.20 -11.23 6.20
CA GLU A 4 -10.47 -12.59 6.66
C GLU A 4 -10.36 -13.68 5.57
N GLU A 5 -10.19 -13.31 4.29
CA GLU A 5 -10.10 -14.28 3.17
C GLU A 5 -8.72 -14.35 2.48
N ARG A 6 -7.71 -13.61 2.98
CA ARG A 6 -6.40 -13.56 2.31
C ARG A 6 -5.47 -14.69 2.80
N THR A 7 -4.97 -15.50 1.85
CA THR A 7 -3.97 -16.53 2.12
C THR A 7 -2.63 -15.91 2.49
N ILE A 8 -2.03 -16.32 3.60
CA ILE A 8 -0.69 -15.86 4.01
C ILE A 8 0.37 -16.55 3.14
N LYS A 9 1.14 -15.76 2.38
CA LYS A 9 2.25 -16.25 1.56
C LYS A 9 3.54 -16.36 2.36
N ILE A 10 3.83 -15.35 3.20
CA ILE A 10 5.01 -15.28 4.04
C ILE A 10 4.60 -14.94 5.46
N LYS A 11 5.10 -15.71 6.43
CA LYS A 11 4.89 -15.46 7.86
C LYS A 11 6.21 -15.32 8.58
N ILE A 12 6.37 -14.23 9.33
CA ILE A 12 7.55 -13.95 10.16
C ILE A 12 7.14 -13.98 11.63
N ASN A 13 7.77 -14.88 12.40
CA ASN A 13 7.55 -15.02 13.84
C ASN A 13 8.84 -14.73 14.63
N ASN A 14 8.85 -13.61 15.35
CA ASN A 14 9.91 -13.19 16.28
C ASN A 14 11.34 -13.22 15.70
N VAL A 15 11.48 -12.91 14.42
CA VAL A 15 12.77 -13.00 13.72
C VAL A 15 13.71 -11.90 14.18
N SER A 16 14.92 -12.28 14.56
CA SER A 16 15.96 -11.35 14.99
C SER A 16 17.26 -11.63 14.27
N LYS A 17 18.03 -10.57 14.03
CA LYS A 17 19.41 -10.66 13.56
C LYS A 17 20.32 -9.74 14.35
N ILE A 18 21.33 -10.33 14.97
CA ILE A 18 22.42 -9.64 15.66
C ILE A 18 23.73 -9.97 14.96
N PHE A 19 24.49 -8.94 14.61
CA PHE A 19 25.81 -9.04 14.04
C PHE A 19 26.89 -8.87 15.11
N GLY A 20 28.03 -9.55 14.93
CA GLY A 20 29.17 -9.47 15.84
C GLY A 20 29.36 -10.70 16.72
N LYS A 21 30.54 -10.79 17.37
CA LYS A 21 30.99 -11.98 18.10
C LYS A 21 30.18 -12.25 19.38
N ASN A 22 29.60 -11.21 19.99
CA ASN A 22 28.89 -11.29 21.28
C ASN A 22 27.36 -11.40 21.14
N ALA A 23 26.87 -12.00 20.06
CA ALA A 23 25.44 -12.07 19.73
C ALA A 23 24.57 -12.67 20.85
N LYS A 24 25.06 -13.66 21.60
CA LYS A 24 24.33 -14.24 22.74
C LYS A 24 24.09 -13.23 23.86
N LYS A 25 25.13 -12.50 24.28
CA LYS A 25 25.02 -11.46 25.31
C LYS A 25 24.10 -10.33 24.84
N ALA A 26 24.26 -9.90 23.59
CA ALA A 26 23.39 -8.89 22.99
C ALA A 26 21.91 -9.32 22.94
N SER A 27 21.62 -10.59 22.65
CA SER A 27 20.25 -11.13 22.67
C SER A 27 19.64 -11.10 24.07
N GLN A 28 20.41 -11.43 25.10
CA GLN A 28 19.96 -11.32 26.49
C GLN A 28 19.67 -9.87 26.89
N MET A 29 20.50 -8.92 26.44
CA MET A 29 20.30 -7.49 26.69
C MET A 29 19.06 -6.96 25.96
N LEU A 30 18.82 -7.37 24.72
CA LEU A 30 17.57 -7.08 24.00
C LEU A 30 16.35 -7.58 24.77
N GLY A 31 16.43 -8.80 25.31
CA GLY A 31 15.36 -9.36 26.16
C GLY A 31 15.08 -8.57 27.44
N LYS A 32 16.05 -7.75 27.90
CA LYS A 32 15.90 -6.83 29.04
C LYS A 32 15.48 -5.41 28.64
N GLY A 33 15.09 -5.19 27.38
CA GLY A 33 14.64 -3.89 26.88
C GLY A 33 15.75 -2.88 26.60
N LYS A 34 17.02 -3.32 26.51
CA LYS A 34 18.13 -2.42 26.18
C LYS A 34 18.06 -1.97 24.73
N THR A 35 18.40 -0.70 24.49
CA THR A 35 18.42 -0.10 23.15
C THR A 35 19.58 -0.62 22.31
N LYS A 36 19.43 -0.56 20.98
CA LYS A 36 20.49 -0.89 20.01
C LYS A 36 21.81 -0.18 20.31
N ARG A 37 21.75 1.09 20.74
CA ARG A 37 22.94 1.91 21.04
C ARG A 37 23.65 1.46 22.33
N GLU A 38 22.90 1.12 23.38
CA GLU A 38 23.46 0.55 24.61
C GLU A 38 24.13 -0.80 24.36
N ILE A 39 23.48 -1.67 23.58
CA ILE A 39 24.01 -2.99 23.23
C ILE A 39 25.30 -2.87 22.44
N LEU A 40 25.34 -1.98 21.44
CA LEU A 40 26.55 -1.74 20.66
C LEU A 40 27.69 -1.26 21.56
N LYS A 41 27.43 -0.32 22.48
CA LYS A 41 28.44 0.21 23.40
C LYS A 41 28.98 -0.86 24.35
N GLU A 42 28.13 -1.75 24.87
CA GLU A 42 28.55 -2.73 25.87
C GLU A 42 29.12 -4.02 25.28
N THR A 43 28.68 -4.41 24.08
CA THR A 43 29.01 -5.72 23.50
C THR A 43 29.80 -5.65 22.20
N GLY A 44 29.82 -4.49 21.54
CA GLY A 44 30.31 -4.34 20.17
C GLY A 44 29.44 -5.04 19.11
N ALA A 45 28.28 -5.58 19.49
CA ALA A 45 27.34 -6.24 18.59
C ALA A 45 26.27 -5.27 18.08
N THR A 46 25.92 -5.38 16.81
CA THR A 46 24.91 -4.52 16.17
C THR A 46 23.62 -5.30 15.98
N VAL A 47 22.51 -4.75 16.48
CA VAL A 47 21.17 -5.30 16.23
C VAL A 47 20.71 -4.83 14.85
N GLY A 48 20.54 -5.77 13.93
CA GLY A 48 20.05 -5.52 12.58
C GLY A 48 18.52 -5.59 12.49
N VAL A 49 17.94 -6.62 13.10
CA VAL A 49 16.48 -6.82 13.20
C VAL A 49 16.18 -7.34 14.62
N ASN A 50 15.14 -6.83 15.25
CA ASN A 50 14.72 -7.18 16.60
C ASN A 50 13.27 -7.69 16.60
N ARG A 51 13.10 -8.99 16.81
CA ARG A 51 11.80 -9.68 16.98
C ARG A 51 10.72 -9.18 16.01
N ALA A 52 11.04 -9.16 14.71
CA ALA A 52 10.08 -8.82 13.69
C ALA A 52 8.94 -9.85 13.67
N ASN A 53 7.70 -9.36 13.60
CA ASN A 53 6.48 -10.15 13.51
C ASN A 53 5.56 -9.50 12.48
N PHE A 54 5.24 -10.20 11.40
CA PHE A 54 4.25 -9.77 10.40
C PHE A 54 3.96 -10.89 9.40
N ASP A 55 2.83 -10.73 8.72
CA ASP A 55 2.40 -11.58 7.62
C ASP A 55 2.32 -10.77 6.31
N VAL A 56 2.72 -11.40 5.22
CA VAL A 56 2.55 -10.93 3.83
C VAL A 56 1.58 -11.88 3.14
N TYR A 57 0.58 -11.31 2.49
CA TYR A 57 -0.48 -12.05 1.83
C TYR A 57 -0.12 -12.35 0.37
N ASP A 58 -0.72 -13.40 -0.18
CA ASP A 58 -0.55 -13.76 -1.57
C ASP A 58 -1.05 -12.64 -2.51
N GLY A 59 -0.23 -12.30 -3.50
CA GLY A 59 -0.51 -11.22 -4.45
C GLY A 59 -0.49 -9.81 -3.85
N GLU A 60 0.14 -9.61 -2.69
CA GLU A 60 0.30 -8.29 -2.07
C GLU A 60 1.63 -7.63 -2.47
N ILE A 61 1.62 -6.31 -2.69
CA ILE A 61 2.83 -5.48 -2.67
C ILE A 61 3.07 -4.97 -1.25
N PHE A 62 3.98 -5.64 -0.54
CA PHE A 62 4.34 -5.32 0.82
C PHE A 62 5.62 -4.48 0.87
N VAL A 63 5.49 -3.20 1.23
CA VAL A 63 6.61 -2.26 1.25
C VAL A 63 7.28 -2.21 2.61
N ILE A 64 8.60 -2.33 2.64
CA ILE A 64 9.44 -2.16 3.83
C ILE A 64 10.17 -0.83 3.73
N MET A 65 9.83 0.09 4.63
CA MET A 65 10.31 1.46 4.61
C MET A 65 11.06 1.83 5.90
N GLY A 66 11.93 2.83 5.82
CA GLY A 66 12.67 3.38 6.96
C GLY A 66 14.01 3.97 6.55
N LEU A 67 14.66 4.71 7.46
CA LEU A 67 15.96 5.33 7.20
C LEU A 67 17.07 4.31 6.92
N SER A 68 18.19 4.80 6.38
CA SER A 68 19.42 4.02 6.31
C SER A 68 19.80 3.48 7.70
N GLY A 69 20.21 2.21 7.75
CA GLY A 69 20.59 1.54 9.01
C GLY A 69 19.42 1.06 9.90
N SER A 70 18.17 1.22 9.47
CA SER A 70 16.97 0.74 10.20
C SER A 70 16.77 -0.78 10.17
N GLY A 71 17.43 -1.50 9.25
CA GLY A 71 17.37 -2.97 9.18
C GLY A 71 16.64 -3.55 7.96
N LYS A 72 16.05 -2.73 7.08
CA LYS A 72 15.24 -3.15 5.91
C LYS A 72 15.92 -4.21 5.04
N SER A 73 17.10 -3.89 4.52
CA SER A 73 17.83 -4.79 3.64
C SER A 73 18.42 -6.00 4.38
N THR A 74 18.51 -5.95 5.72
CA THR A 74 18.79 -7.15 6.53
C THR A 74 17.54 -8.05 6.57
N LEU A 75 16.36 -7.48 6.78
CA LEU A 75 15.08 -8.20 6.83
C LEU A 75 14.79 -8.95 5.53
N VAL A 76 14.94 -8.31 4.36
CA VAL A 76 14.75 -9.00 3.07
C VAL A 76 15.80 -10.09 2.83
N ARG A 77 17.06 -9.87 3.24
CA ARG A 77 18.09 -10.91 3.15
C ARG A 77 17.84 -12.07 4.11
N LEU A 78 17.12 -11.87 5.22
CA LEU A 78 16.66 -12.95 6.10
C LEU A 78 15.55 -13.77 5.44
N LEU A 79 14.63 -13.13 4.71
CA LEU A 79 13.57 -13.82 3.97
C LEU A 79 14.13 -14.75 2.89
N ASN A 80 15.14 -14.29 2.14
CA ASN A 80 15.87 -15.14 1.21
C ASN A 80 16.89 -16.05 1.91
N ARG A 81 17.08 -15.95 3.23
CA ARG A 81 18.11 -16.63 4.03
C ARG A 81 19.56 -16.43 3.52
N LEU A 82 19.82 -15.34 2.80
CA LEU A 82 21.19 -14.93 2.41
C LEU A 82 22.00 -14.54 3.64
N ILE A 83 21.30 -14.07 4.68
CA ILE A 83 21.80 -13.92 6.03
C ILE A 83 21.02 -14.91 6.90
N GLU A 84 21.71 -15.68 7.74
CA GLU A 84 21.04 -16.58 8.68
C GLU A 84 20.48 -15.77 9.86
N PRO A 85 19.21 -16.01 10.28
CA PRO A 85 18.64 -15.38 11.46
C PRO A 85 19.41 -15.79 12.72
N THR A 86 19.43 -14.91 13.71
CA THR A 86 19.93 -15.24 15.05
C THR A 86 18.89 -16.04 15.84
N SER A 87 17.61 -15.76 15.63
CA SER A 87 16.47 -16.44 16.23
C SER A 87 15.19 -16.15 15.45
N GLY A 88 14.13 -16.89 15.76
CA GLY A 88 12.81 -16.76 15.15
C GLY A 88 12.63 -17.66 13.95
N GLU A 89 11.43 -17.60 13.37
CA GLU A 89 10.96 -18.52 12.35
C GLU A 89 10.41 -17.74 11.16
N ILE A 90 10.72 -18.21 9.96
CA ILE A 90 10.19 -17.67 8.71
C ILE A 90 9.51 -18.83 7.99
N PHE A 91 8.30 -18.58 7.52
CA PHE A 91 7.53 -19.53 6.73
C PHE A 91 7.22 -18.96 5.36
N ILE A 92 7.28 -19.80 4.33
CA ILE A 92 6.85 -19.48 2.96
C ILE A 92 5.94 -20.60 2.50
N ASP A 93 4.71 -20.27 2.08
CA ASP A 93 3.66 -21.26 1.78
C ASP A 93 3.39 -22.25 2.92
N GLY A 94 3.56 -21.80 4.17
CA GLY A 94 3.44 -22.65 5.36
C GLY A 94 4.69 -23.50 5.68
N ASP A 95 5.67 -23.58 4.79
CA ASP A 95 6.92 -24.31 5.02
C ASP A 95 7.93 -23.46 5.81
N MET A 96 8.43 -23.99 6.93
CA MET A 96 9.43 -23.30 7.75
C MET A 96 10.82 -23.29 7.08
N ILE A 97 11.20 -22.17 6.46
CA ILE A 97 12.46 -22.05 5.72
C ILE A 97 13.70 -21.96 6.60
N THR A 98 13.55 -21.57 7.87
CA THR A 98 14.67 -21.45 8.83
C THR A 98 15.29 -22.79 9.18
N ASN A 99 14.51 -23.87 9.11
CA ASN A 99 14.97 -25.24 9.42
C ASN A 99 15.34 -26.05 8.16
N MET A 100 15.20 -25.49 6.96
CA MET A 100 15.51 -26.20 5.72
C MET A 100 17.00 -26.48 5.58
N SER A 101 17.31 -27.66 5.03
CA SER A 101 18.65 -28.00 4.58
C SER A 101 19.13 -27.07 3.47
N LYS A 102 20.44 -27.06 3.18
CA LYS A 102 21.00 -26.22 2.11
C LYS A 102 20.45 -26.56 0.72
N ASP A 103 20.05 -27.81 0.49
CA ASP A 103 19.52 -28.25 -0.81
C ASP A 103 18.04 -27.86 -0.94
N GLN A 104 17.25 -28.05 0.13
CA GLN A 104 15.85 -27.58 0.18
C GLN A 104 15.75 -26.07 -0.02
N LEU A 105 16.59 -25.31 0.68
CA LEU A 105 16.64 -23.85 0.53
C LEU A 105 17.05 -23.43 -0.90
N ARG A 106 17.96 -24.18 -1.54
CA ARG A 106 18.34 -23.92 -2.94
C ARG A 106 17.18 -24.12 -3.90
N GLU A 107 16.36 -25.15 -3.70
CA GLU A 107 15.16 -25.37 -4.52
C GLU A 107 14.12 -24.26 -4.32
N VAL A 108 13.89 -23.82 -3.08
CA VAL A 108 13.02 -22.66 -2.80
C VAL A 108 13.50 -21.41 -3.53
N ARG A 109 14.80 -21.11 -3.47
CA ARG A 109 15.40 -19.96 -4.18
C ARG A 109 15.37 -20.07 -5.70
N ARG A 110 15.34 -21.29 -6.24
CA ARG A 110 15.28 -21.49 -7.68
C ARG A 110 13.86 -21.28 -8.20
N LYS A 111 12.86 -21.77 -7.48
CA LYS A 111 11.48 -21.89 -7.99
C LYS A 111 10.51 -20.85 -7.44
N LYS A 112 10.69 -20.42 -6.19
CA LYS A 112 9.69 -19.59 -5.49
C LYS A 112 10.11 -18.14 -5.29
N ILE A 113 11.41 -17.85 -5.20
CA ILE A 113 11.91 -16.52 -4.83
C ILE A 113 12.86 -16.00 -5.90
N SER A 114 12.59 -14.81 -6.42
CA SER A 114 13.59 -14.02 -7.16
C SER A 114 13.96 -12.76 -6.39
N MET A 115 15.17 -12.25 -6.61
CA MET A 115 15.66 -11.03 -5.98
C MET A 115 16.20 -10.05 -7.01
N VAL A 116 15.79 -8.80 -6.87
CA VAL A 116 16.29 -7.64 -7.60
C VAL A 116 17.11 -6.78 -6.62
N PHE A 117 18.37 -6.55 -6.95
CA PHE A 117 19.33 -5.86 -6.09
C PHE A 117 19.40 -4.36 -6.42
N GLN A 118 19.83 -3.56 -5.44
CA GLN A 118 20.08 -2.13 -5.57
C GLN A 118 21.12 -1.80 -6.66
N ASN A 119 22.26 -2.49 -6.62
CA ASN A 119 23.24 -2.47 -7.71
C ASN A 119 22.90 -3.66 -8.59
N PHE A 120 22.47 -3.41 -9.84
CA PHE A 120 21.89 -4.31 -10.85
C PHE A 120 22.32 -5.79 -10.83
N ALA A 121 23.54 -6.06 -10.34
CA ALA A 121 24.11 -7.39 -10.13
C ALA A 121 24.09 -8.22 -11.41
N LEU A 122 24.28 -7.55 -12.55
CA LEU A 122 24.42 -8.16 -13.86
C LEU A 122 25.85 -8.66 -14.03
N PHE A 123 26.00 -9.80 -14.70
CA PHE A 123 27.29 -10.33 -15.09
C PHE A 123 27.82 -9.52 -16.29
N PRO A 124 28.94 -8.80 -16.14
CA PRO A 124 29.44 -7.90 -17.19
C PRO A 124 30.02 -8.64 -18.39
N HIS A 125 30.32 -9.92 -18.23
CA HIS A 125 30.90 -10.80 -19.25
C HIS A 125 29.83 -11.65 -19.97
N ARG A 126 28.55 -11.39 -19.72
CA ARG A 126 27.41 -12.06 -20.36
C ARG A 126 26.55 -11.02 -21.06
N THR A 127 25.89 -11.43 -22.13
CA THR A 127 24.90 -10.57 -22.81
C THR A 127 23.67 -10.35 -21.93
N ILE A 128 22.79 -9.43 -22.33
CA ILE A 128 21.52 -9.18 -21.65
C ILE A 128 20.63 -10.42 -21.63
N LEU A 129 20.56 -11.13 -22.76
CA LEU A 129 19.85 -12.39 -22.88
C LEU A 129 20.41 -13.45 -21.93
N GLU A 130 21.74 -13.63 -21.92
CA GLU A 130 22.43 -14.59 -21.05
C GLU A 130 22.29 -14.26 -19.56
N ASN A 131 22.22 -12.98 -19.22
CA ASN A 131 21.90 -12.54 -17.86
C ASN A 131 20.47 -12.93 -17.48
N THR A 132 19.53 -12.78 -18.41
CA THR A 132 18.11 -13.03 -18.20
C THR A 132 17.81 -14.52 -18.08
N GLU A 133 18.38 -15.38 -18.93
CA GLU A 133 18.18 -16.83 -18.87
C GLU A 133 18.98 -17.55 -17.77
N TYR A 134 19.88 -16.85 -17.07
CA TYR A 134 20.82 -17.45 -16.11
C TYR A 134 20.14 -18.29 -15.01
N GLY A 135 19.00 -17.82 -14.49
CA GLY A 135 18.27 -18.57 -13.45
C GLY A 135 17.74 -19.91 -13.97
N LEU A 136 17.20 -19.91 -15.20
CA LEU A 136 16.71 -21.10 -15.90
C LEU A 136 17.85 -22.05 -16.31
N GLU A 137 19.02 -21.52 -16.69
CA GLU A 137 20.25 -22.30 -16.90
C GLU A 137 20.62 -23.08 -15.64
N LEU A 138 20.57 -22.44 -14.46
CA LEU A 138 20.88 -23.08 -13.18
C LEU A 138 19.82 -24.10 -12.73
N GLN A 139 18.59 -24.00 -13.23
CA GLN A 139 17.52 -24.97 -13.02
C GLN A 139 17.64 -26.18 -13.98
N GLY A 140 18.49 -26.09 -15.01
CA GLY A 140 18.64 -27.14 -16.02
C GLY A 140 17.54 -27.16 -17.08
N VAL A 141 16.86 -26.02 -17.29
CA VAL A 141 15.88 -25.86 -18.37
C VAL A 141 16.60 -25.90 -19.72
N ASP A 142 15.96 -26.50 -20.73
CA ASP A 142 16.51 -26.62 -22.07
C ASP A 142 16.85 -25.25 -22.67
N LYS A 143 17.89 -25.21 -23.52
CA LYS A 143 18.42 -23.96 -24.08
C LYS A 143 17.38 -23.20 -24.91
N GLU A 144 16.56 -23.88 -25.70
CA GLU A 144 15.56 -23.22 -26.53
C GLU A 144 14.43 -22.66 -25.67
N GLU A 145 13.96 -23.43 -24.68
CA GLU A 145 12.90 -23.01 -23.76
C GLU A 145 13.33 -21.81 -22.91
N ARG A 146 14.53 -21.85 -22.32
CA ARG A 146 15.02 -20.76 -21.47
C ARG A 146 15.27 -19.48 -22.27
N ARG A 147 15.75 -19.60 -23.52
CA ARG A 147 15.92 -18.46 -24.41
C ARG A 147 14.57 -17.82 -24.74
N SER A 148 13.56 -18.63 -25.06
CA SER A 148 12.20 -18.16 -25.33
C SER A 148 11.62 -17.37 -24.14
N LYS A 149 11.71 -17.93 -22.92
CA LYS A 149 11.23 -17.27 -21.69
C LYS A 149 11.99 -15.97 -21.39
N ALA A 150 13.30 -15.97 -21.61
CA ALA A 150 14.13 -14.78 -21.43
C ALA A 150 13.77 -13.67 -22.43
N LEU A 151 13.51 -14.01 -23.70
CA LEU A 151 13.06 -13.06 -24.72
C LEU A 151 11.69 -12.47 -24.38
N GLU A 152 10.74 -13.31 -23.95
CA GLU A 152 9.42 -12.85 -23.49
C GLU A 152 9.56 -11.88 -22.32
N SER A 153 10.40 -12.20 -21.33
CA SER A 153 10.65 -11.34 -20.17
C SER A 153 11.33 -10.02 -20.56
N LEU A 154 12.27 -10.04 -21.50
CA LEU A 154 12.91 -8.82 -22.03
C LEU A 154 11.92 -7.95 -22.80
N LYS A 155 11.01 -8.56 -23.55
CA LYS A 155 9.94 -7.86 -24.24
C LYS A 155 8.98 -7.20 -23.27
N LEU A 156 8.57 -7.91 -22.21
CA LEU A 156 7.70 -7.37 -21.16
C LEU A 156 8.29 -6.10 -20.55
N VAL A 157 9.59 -6.05 -20.28
CA VAL A 157 10.24 -4.85 -19.73
C VAL A 157 10.67 -3.81 -20.79
N GLY A 158 10.28 -3.99 -22.05
CA GLY A 158 10.57 -3.06 -23.14
C GLY A 158 12.03 -3.03 -23.61
N LEU A 159 12.74 -4.15 -23.55
CA LEU A 159 14.13 -4.31 -24.00
C LEU A 159 14.29 -5.17 -25.26
N GLU A 160 13.23 -5.32 -26.05
CA GLU A 160 13.29 -5.98 -27.36
C GLU A 160 14.31 -5.27 -28.28
N GLY A 161 15.21 -6.03 -28.90
CA GLY A 161 16.31 -5.54 -29.74
C GLY A 161 17.63 -5.25 -29.02
N PHE A 162 17.69 -5.39 -27.69
CA PHE A 162 18.90 -5.17 -26.87
C PHE A 162 19.53 -6.47 -26.33
N GLU A 163 19.05 -7.63 -26.78
CA GLU A 163 19.34 -8.95 -26.21
C GLU A 163 20.82 -9.32 -26.24
N GLU A 164 21.49 -9.01 -27.34
CA GLU A 164 22.88 -9.36 -27.61
C GLU A 164 23.88 -8.31 -27.09
N GLN A 165 23.38 -7.23 -26.47
CA GLN A 165 24.25 -6.21 -25.87
C GLN A 165 24.80 -6.68 -24.52
N TYR A 166 25.82 -5.98 -24.04
CA TYR A 166 26.42 -6.18 -22.73
C TYR A 166 25.95 -5.10 -21.74
N PRO A 167 25.94 -5.37 -20.42
CA PRO A 167 25.46 -4.41 -19.42
C PRO A 167 26.12 -3.03 -19.48
N ASN A 168 27.41 -2.94 -19.82
CA ASN A 168 28.14 -1.68 -19.94
C ASN A 168 27.72 -0.81 -21.13
N GLN A 169 26.93 -1.35 -22.07
CA GLN A 169 26.37 -0.63 -23.21
C GLN A 169 24.98 -0.03 -22.89
N LEU A 170 24.42 -0.35 -21.72
CA LEU A 170 23.09 0.07 -21.31
C LEU A 170 23.12 1.21 -20.28
N SER A 171 22.08 2.05 -20.30
CA SER A 171 21.82 3.01 -19.23
C SER A 171 21.46 2.31 -17.92
N GLY A 172 21.56 3.00 -16.78
CA GLY A 172 21.21 2.42 -15.47
C GLY A 172 19.76 1.92 -15.41
N GLY A 173 18.80 2.66 -15.98
CA GLY A 173 17.40 2.23 -16.07
C GLY A 173 17.22 0.96 -16.90
N MET A 174 17.94 0.82 -18.01
CA MET A 174 17.91 -0.40 -18.81
C MET A 174 18.55 -1.58 -18.07
N GLN A 175 19.67 -1.36 -17.36
CA GLN A 175 20.27 -2.41 -16.52
C GLN A 175 19.31 -2.88 -15.41
N GLN A 176 18.52 -1.97 -14.83
CA GLN A 176 17.48 -2.32 -13.86
C GLN A 176 16.39 -3.18 -14.49
N ARG A 177 15.93 -2.83 -15.70
CA ARG A 177 14.95 -3.61 -16.48
C ARG A 177 15.46 -5.01 -16.78
N VAL A 178 16.74 -5.17 -17.11
CA VAL A 178 17.36 -6.52 -17.25
C VAL A 178 17.33 -7.28 -15.93
N GLY A 179 17.65 -6.63 -14.80
CA GLY A 179 17.57 -7.24 -13.48
C GLY A 179 16.16 -7.74 -13.14
N LEU A 180 15.13 -6.96 -13.51
CA LEU A 180 13.72 -7.32 -13.36
C LEU A 180 13.34 -8.46 -14.32
N ALA A 181 13.67 -8.38 -15.61
CA ALA A 181 13.42 -9.44 -16.58
C ALA A 181 14.05 -10.77 -16.14
N ARG A 182 15.28 -10.76 -15.64
CA ARG A 182 15.95 -11.95 -15.07
C ARG A 182 15.17 -12.54 -13.90
N ALA A 183 14.60 -11.69 -13.06
CA ALA A 183 13.80 -12.14 -11.92
C ALA A 183 12.48 -12.77 -12.38
N LEU A 184 11.82 -12.17 -13.38
CA LEU A 184 10.55 -12.61 -13.94
C LEU A 184 10.67 -13.86 -14.81
N ALA A 185 11.78 -14.05 -15.52
CA ALA A 185 12.00 -15.20 -16.40
C ALA A 185 11.94 -16.55 -15.66
N ASN A 186 12.21 -16.55 -14.34
CA ASN A 186 12.11 -17.73 -13.49
C ASN A 186 10.68 -18.03 -13.02
N ASP A 187 9.70 -17.17 -13.38
CA ASP A 187 8.30 -17.23 -12.95
C ASP A 187 8.13 -17.42 -11.42
N PRO A 188 8.76 -16.57 -10.58
CA PRO A 188 8.77 -16.74 -9.14
C PRO A 188 7.42 -16.42 -8.52
N ASP A 189 7.09 -17.06 -7.40
CA ASP A 189 5.93 -16.69 -6.58
C ASP A 189 6.13 -15.38 -5.81
N ILE A 190 7.38 -15.12 -5.39
CA ILE A 190 7.78 -14.00 -4.54
C ILE A 190 8.92 -13.23 -5.21
N LEU A 191 8.72 -11.93 -5.37
CA LEU A 191 9.73 -11.00 -5.87
C LEU A 191 10.25 -10.12 -4.72
N LEU A 192 11.54 -10.21 -4.42
CA LEU A 192 12.19 -9.39 -3.41
C LEU A 192 12.96 -8.24 -4.08
N MET A 193 12.64 -6.99 -3.77
CA MET A 193 13.26 -5.81 -4.39
C MET A 193 13.95 -4.97 -3.30
N ASP A 194 15.29 -4.89 -3.31
CA ASP A 194 16.09 -4.13 -2.34
C ASP A 194 16.52 -2.78 -2.93
N GLU A 195 15.78 -1.70 -2.65
CA GLU A 195 16.04 -0.33 -3.14
C GLU A 195 16.26 -0.25 -4.66
N ALA A 196 15.49 -1.05 -5.40
CA ALA A 196 15.64 -1.31 -6.82
C ALA A 196 15.58 -0.05 -7.70
N PHE A 197 14.84 0.98 -7.30
CA PHE A 197 14.68 2.20 -8.11
C PHE A 197 15.43 3.43 -7.55
N SER A 198 16.17 3.25 -6.44
CA SER A 198 16.85 4.34 -5.74
C SER A 198 17.94 5.03 -6.56
N ALA A 199 18.61 4.29 -7.45
CA ALA A 199 19.69 4.81 -8.30
C ALA A 199 19.20 5.45 -9.61
N LEU A 200 17.88 5.51 -9.84
CA LEU A 200 17.28 6.01 -11.07
C LEU A 200 16.87 7.48 -10.95
N ASP A 201 16.94 8.19 -12.08
CA ASP A 201 16.44 9.55 -12.24
C ASP A 201 14.92 9.59 -11.99
N PRO A 202 14.33 10.70 -11.51
CA PRO A 202 12.92 10.75 -11.13
C PRO A 202 11.93 10.33 -12.22
N LEU A 203 12.19 10.69 -13.49
CA LEU A 203 11.31 10.33 -14.62
C LEU A 203 11.35 8.82 -14.87
N ILE A 204 12.55 8.24 -14.97
CA ILE A 204 12.74 6.80 -15.20
C ILE A 204 12.22 5.99 -14.01
N ARG A 205 12.40 6.48 -12.78
CA ARG A 205 11.84 5.88 -11.58
C ARG A 205 10.33 5.74 -11.67
N LYS A 206 9.63 6.81 -12.07
CA LYS A 206 8.17 6.80 -12.23
C LYS A 206 7.74 5.79 -13.29
N ASP A 207 8.37 5.81 -14.46
CA ASP A 207 8.07 4.87 -15.55
C ASP A 207 8.26 3.41 -15.09
N MET A 208 9.32 3.13 -14.32
CA MET A 208 9.58 1.80 -13.77
C MET A 208 8.57 1.36 -12.70
N GLN A 209 8.06 2.29 -11.90
CA GLN A 209 7.00 2.01 -10.93
C GLN A 209 5.68 1.68 -11.63
N ASP A 210 5.34 2.42 -12.69
CA ASP A 210 4.14 2.17 -13.48
C ASP A 210 4.20 0.79 -14.17
N GLU A 211 5.35 0.46 -14.75
CA GLU A 211 5.62 -0.87 -15.30
C GLU A 211 5.48 -1.98 -14.24
N LEU A 212 6.00 -1.75 -13.02
CA LEU A 212 5.88 -2.71 -11.93
C LEU A 212 4.41 -2.97 -11.54
N LEU A 213 3.59 -1.92 -11.52
CA LEU A 213 2.15 -2.01 -11.21
C LEU A 213 1.38 -2.74 -12.32
N GLU A 214 1.69 -2.49 -13.58
CA GLU A 214 1.13 -3.22 -14.73
C GLU A 214 1.51 -4.70 -14.69
N LEU A 215 2.78 -5.00 -14.40
CA LEU A 215 3.28 -6.37 -14.20
C LEU A 215 2.61 -7.05 -13.01
N HIS A 216 2.44 -6.34 -11.89
CA HIS A 216 1.75 -6.89 -10.73
C HIS A 216 0.29 -7.24 -11.05
N THR A 217 -0.42 -6.35 -11.76
CA THR A 217 -1.81 -6.56 -12.15
C THR A 217 -1.98 -7.75 -13.10
N SER A 218 -1.02 -7.97 -14.00
CA SER A 218 -1.09 -9.05 -15.00
C SER A 218 -0.63 -10.41 -14.47
N VAL A 219 0.39 -10.44 -13.59
CA VAL A 219 1.02 -11.69 -13.14
C VAL A 219 0.57 -12.11 -11.73
N GLY A 220 0.14 -11.17 -10.88
CA GLY A 220 -0.38 -11.45 -9.54
C GLY A 220 0.64 -11.99 -8.54
N LYS A 221 1.94 -11.74 -8.75
CA LYS A 221 3.01 -12.22 -7.84
C LYS A 221 3.06 -11.40 -6.56
N THR A 222 3.51 -12.03 -5.47
CA THR A 222 3.75 -11.35 -4.19
C THR A 222 5.05 -10.55 -4.26
N ILE A 223 5.04 -9.26 -3.93
CA ILE A 223 6.20 -8.39 -4.04
C ILE A 223 6.57 -7.86 -2.65
N ILE A 224 7.84 -8.02 -2.26
CA ILE A 224 8.38 -7.33 -1.09
C ILE A 224 9.32 -6.25 -1.59
N PHE A 225 8.92 -5.01 -1.39
CA PHE A 225 9.61 -3.85 -1.95
C PHE A 225 10.27 -3.03 -0.84
N ILE A 226 11.59 -2.81 -0.91
CA ILE A 226 12.28 -1.93 0.03
C ILE A 226 12.49 -0.57 -0.60
N THR A 227 12.11 0.48 0.14
CA THR A 227 12.46 1.85 -0.20
C THR A 227 12.77 2.69 1.04
N HIS A 228 13.38 3.85 0.81
CA HIS A 228 13.49 4.92 1.79
C HIS A 228 12.61 6.14 1.41
N ASP A 229 11.99 6.11 0.25
CA ASP A 229 11.15 7.16 -0.31
C ASP A 229 9.68 6.87 0.03
N LEU A 230 9.01 7.82 0.68
CA LEU A 230 7.63 7.65 1.11
C LEU A 230 6.67 7.73 -0.07
N ASP A 231 6.91 8.62 -1.03
CA ASP A 231 6.05 8.76 -2.21
C ASP A 231 6.04 7.47 -3.03
N GLU A 232 7.19 6.79 -3.11
CA GLU A 232 7.28 5.47 -3.72
C GLU A 232 6.46 4.43 -2.96
N ALA A 233 6.59 4.38 -1.63
CA ALA A 233 5.85 3.45 -0.80
C ALA A 233 4.33 3.64 -0.91
N LEU A 234 3.87 4.89 -0.93
CA LEU A 234 2.46 5.27 -1.06
C LEU A 234 1.91 4.98 -2.46
N ARG A 235 2.73 5.13 -3.50
CA ARG A 235 2.30 4.88 -4.89
C ARG A 235 2.07 3.40 -5.18
N ILE A 236 2.96 2.52 -4.71
CA ILE A 236 2.96 1.11 -5.12
C ILE A 236 2.52 0.13 -4.05
N GLY A 237 2.53 0.51 -2.77
CA GLY A 237 2.35 -0.43 -1.67
C GLY A 237 0.88 -0.63 -1.30
N ASP A 238 0.46 -1.89 -1.20
CA ASP A 238 -0.82 -2.24 -0.57
C ASP A 238 -0.74 -2.06 0.96
N ARG A 239 0.39 -2.47 1.53
CA ARG A 239 0.71 -2.31 2.95
C ARG A 239 2.17 -1.92 3.12
N ILE A 240 2.40 -1.06 4.09
CA ILE A 240 3.72 -0.50 4.41
C ILE A 240 4.09 -0.93 5.83
N VAL A 241 5.32 -1.42 6.00
CA VAL A 241 5.96 -1.55 7.30
C VAL A 241 7.04 -0.50 7.47
N LEU A 242 6.93 0.30 8.53
CA LEU A 242 7.95 1.27 8.91
C LEU A 242 8.91 0.66 9.92
N MET A 243 10.21 0.71 9.61
CA MET A 243 11.28 0.20 10.46
C MET A 243 12.14 1.32 11.05
N LYS A 244 12.54 1.15 12.31
CA LYS A 244 13.50 2.01 13.01
C LYS A 244 14.37 1.18 13.95
N ASP A 245 15.68 1.33 13.82
CA ASP A 245 16.66 0.69 14.71
C ASP A 245 16.50 -0.84 14.86
N GLY A 246 16.05 -1.51 13.80
CA GLY A 246 15.80 -2.95 13.75
C GLY A 246 14.41 -3.35 14.23
N ASN A 247 13.60 -2.42 14.73
CA ASN A 247 12.23 -2.67 15.17
C ASN A 247 11.24 -2.30 14.07
N ILE A 248 10.14 -3.04 14.03
CA ILE A 248 8.94 -2.61 13.31
C ILE A 248 8.23 -1.58 14.20
N VAL A 249 7.95 -0.41 13.63
CA VAL A 249 7.30 0.70 14.32
C VAL A 249 5.80 0.68 14.06
N GLN A 250 5.40 0.53 12.81
CA GLN A 250 4.01 0.50 12.37
C GLN A 250 3.86 -0.34 11.11
N ILE A 251 2.72 -1.03 10.99
CA ILE A 251 2.28 -1.69 9.78
C ILE A 251 0.87 -1.21 9.49
N GLY A 252 0.57 -0.84 8.26
CA GLY A 252 -0.76 -0.42 7.86
C GLY A 252 -0.86 -0.21 6.36
N THR A 253 -2.06 0.12 5.89
CA THR A 253 -2.24 0.63 4.52
C THR A 253 -1.61 2.03 4.40
N PRO A 254 -1.31 2.52 3.17
CA PRO A 254 -0.88 3.90 2.94
C PRO A 254 -1.70 4.93 3.73
N GLU A 255 -3.02 4.79 3.74
CA GLU A 255 -3.94 5.69 4.43
C GLU A 255 -3.80 5.60 5.96
N GLU A 256 -3.68 4.39 6.51
CA GLU A 256 -3.47 4.21 7.96
C GLU A 256 -2.14 4.80 8.43
N ILE A 257 -1.09 4.71 7.62
CA ILE A 257 0.22 5.32 7.92
C ILE A 257 0.11 6.85 7.98
N LEU A 258 -0.62 7.45 7.04
CA LEU A 258 -0.77 8.91 6.94
C LEU A 258 -1.71 9.49 8.00
N MET A 259 -2.87 8.86 8.20
CA MET A 259 -3.93 9.38 9.08
C MET A 259 -3.75 9.03 10.54
N ASN A 260 -3.08 7.92 10.83
CA ASN A 260 -2.95 7.39 12.19
C ASN A 260 -1.50 7.03 12.48
N PRO A 261 -0.58 8.01 12.42
CA PRO A 261 0.81 7.76 12.76
C PRO A 261 0.90 7.32 14.24
N SER A 262 1.57 6.19 14.48
CA SER A 262 1.60 5.55 15.80
C SER A 262 2.47 6.26 16.84
N ASN A 263 3.35 7.16 16.40
CA ASN A 263 4.23 7.97 17.25
C ASN A 263 4.88 9.10 16.44
N GLU A 264 5.55 10.01 17.17
CA GLU A 264 6.27 11.17 16.63
C GLU A 264 7.29 10.81 15.53
N TYR A 265 7.91 9.63 15.55
CA TYR A 265 8.79 9.24 14.45
C TYR A 265 8.01 9.05 13.17
N VAL A 266 6.85 8.36 13.20
CA VAL A 266 6.00 8.17 12.03
C VAL A 266 5.40 9.50 11.57
N GLU A 267 4.95 10.36 12.49
CA GLU A 267 4.45 11.71 12.17
C GLU A 267 5.45 12.51 11.34
N ARG A 268 6.73 12.53 11.75
CA ARG A 268 7.80 13.20 11.01
C ARG A 268 8.10 12.58 9.65
N PHE A 269 7.74 11.31 9.42
CA PHE A 269 7.89 10.70 8.09
C PHE A 269 6.83 11.21 7.12
N VAL A 270 5.62 11.47 7.62
CA VAL A 270 4.45 11.77 6.78
C VAL A 270 4.17 13.26 6.63
N GLU A 271 4.88 14.12 7.38
CA GLU A 271 4.64 15.58 7.46
C GLU A 271 4.65 16.29 6.09
N ASP A 272 5.54 15.91 5.17
CA ASP A 272 5.69 16.55 3.86
C ASP A 272 4.93 15.83 2.73
N VAL A 273 4.04 14.88 3.05
CA VAL A 273 3.31 14.11 2.04
C VAL A 273 2.10 14.87 1.53
N ASP A 274 1.94 14.87 0.21
CA ASP A 274 0.75 15.34 -0.46
C ASP A 274 -0.41 14.34 -0.32
N LEU A 275 -1.22 14.52 0.72
CA LEU A 275 -2.39 13.69 1.03
C LEU A 275 -3.38 13.60 -0.14
N SER A 276 -3.40 14.58 -1.05
CA SER A 276 -4.36 14.61 -2.15
C SER A 276 -4.23 13.44 -3.13
N LYS A 277 -3.04 12.84 -3.19
CA LYS A 277 -2.70 11.73 -4.09
C LYS A 277 -3.02 10.34 -3.53
N VAL A 278 -3.28 10.27 -2.23
CA VAL A 278 -3.52 9.00 -1.53
C VAL A 278 -4.97 8.92 -1.07
N LEU A 279 -5.52 10.03 -0.60
CA LEU A 279 -6.88 10.07 -0.09
C LEU A 279 -7.92 10.08 -1.22
N THR A 280 -9.03 9.41 -0.97
CA THR A 280 -10.16 9.32 -1.90
C THR A 280 -11.42 9.99 -1.36
N ALA A 281 -12.45 10.15 -2.19
CA ALA A 281 -13.76 10.67 -1.80
C ALA A 281 -14.33 9.91 -0.60
N GLY A 282 -14.19 8.58 -0.58
CA GLY A 282 -14.66 7.73 0.51
C GLY A 282 -14.04 8.08 1.87
N HIS A 283 -12.79 8.54 1.87
CA HIS A 283 -12.06 8.91 3.07
C HIS A 283 -12.53 10.23 3.69
N ILE A 284 -13.12 11.15 2.91
CA ILE A 284 -13.53 12.47 3.40
C ILE A 284 -15.05 12.71 3.32
N MET A 285 -15.80 11.78 2.73
CA MET A 285 -17.25 11.94 2.54
C MET A 285 -18.01 11.91 3.85
N LYS A 286 -19.00 12.76 4.05
CA LYS A 286 -19.92 12.60 5.19
C LYS A 286 -21.10 11.75 4.77
N ARG A 287 -21.68 10.99 5.71
CA ARG A 287 -22.97 10.34 5.45
C ARG A 287 -24.00 11.40 5.09
N ALA A 288 -24.66 11.23 3.96
CA ALA A 288 -25.64 12.16 3.45
C ALA A 288 -27.05 11.69 3.83
N GLU A 289 -27.85 12.61 4.36
CA GLU A 289 -29.29 12.41 4.42
C GLU A 289 -29.88 12.57 3.01
N THR A 290 -30.78 11.67 2.64
CA THR A 290 -31.40 11.63 1.31
C THR A 290 -32.91 11.54 1.44
N ILE A 291 -33.62 11.92 0.38
CA ILE A 291 -35.06 11.75 0.30
C ILE A 291 -35.44 10.80 -0.82
N GLN A 292 -36.37 9.87 -0.56
CA GLN A 292 -36.95 9.07 -1.63
C GLN A 292 -37.83 9.95 -2.51
N ILE A 293 -37.71 9.81 -3.82
CA ILE A 293 -38.41 10.65 -4.79
C ILE A 293 -39.95 10.55 -4.70
N ASP A 294 -40.45 9.43 -4.17
CA ASP A 294 -41.88 9.17 -3.95
C ASP A 294 -42.47 9.87 -2.70
N LYS A 295 -41.64 10.60 -1.94
CA LYS A 295 -42.09 11.40 -0.79
C LYS A 295 -42.63 12.77 -1.23
N GLY A 296 -43.47 13.35 -0.38
CA GLY A 296 -44.05 14.67 -0.65
C GLY A 296 -43.07 15.83 -0.43
N ALA A 297 -43.24 16.91 -1.18
CA ALA A 297 -42.37 18.09 -1.12
C ALA A 297 -42.28 18.74 0.29
N ARG A 298 -43.35 18.67 1.09
CA ARG A 298 -43.34 19.13 2.50
C ARG A 298 -42.42 18.32 3.41
N VAL A 299 -42.26 17.02 3.14
CA VAL A 299 -41.31 16.17 3.86
C VAL A 299 -39.88 16.61 3.54
N ALA A 300 -39.58 16.88 2.27
CA ALA A 300 -38.28 17.40 1.85
C ALA A 300 -37.92 18.71 2.58
N LEU A 301 -38.85 19.66 2.64
CA LEU A 301 -38.68 20.94 3.34
C LEU A 301 -38.45 20.75 4.84
N THR A 302 -39.17 19.83 5.46
CA THR A 302 -39.04 19.55 6.90
C THR A 302 -37.68 18.93 7.20
N LEU A 303 -37.23 17.98 6.36
CA LEU A 303 -35.90 17.38 6.51
C LEU A 303 -34.80 18.42 6.34
N MET A 304 -34.87 19.23 5.27
CA MET A 304 -33.91 20.31 5.00
C MET A 304 -33.86 21.32 6.15
N LYS A 305 -35.02 21.70 6.70
CA LYS A 305 -35.11 22.60 7.86
C LYS A 305 -34.46 22.00 9.10
N ASN A 306 -34.73 20.73 9.42
CA ASN A 306 -34.19 20.07 10.60
C ASN A 306 -32.67 19.89 10.52
N LEU A 307 -32.15 19.66 9.32
CA LEU A 307 -30.71 19.49 9.07
C LEU A 307 -29.98 20.82 8.85
N GLY A 308 -30.70 21.94 8.73
CA GLY A 308 -30.11 23.25 8.46
C GLY A 308 -29.50 23.39 7.06
N ILE A 309 -29.99 22.65 6.07
CA ILE A 309 -29.45 22.60 4.70
C ILE A 309 -30.43 23.22 3.69
N SER A 310 -29.90 23.73 2.58
CA SER A 310 -30.67 24.39 1.51
C SER A 310 -30.94 23.51 0.29
N SER A 311 -30.33 22.33 0.23
CA SER A 311 -30.52 21.33 -0.83
C SER A 311 -30.42 19.91 -0.26
N ILE A 312 -31.04 18.96 -0.92
CA ILE A 312 -31.01 17.54 -0.56
C ILE A 312 -30.99 16.64 -1.79
N TYR A 313 -30.24 15.55 -1.72
CA TYR A 313 -30.21 14.53 -2.77
C TYR A 313 -31.44 13.63 -2.72
N ALA A 314 -32.02 13.38 -3.90
CA ALA A 314 -33.15 12.48 -4.10
C ALA A 314 -32.70 11.14 -4.69
N VAL A 315 -33.26 10.06 -4.15
CA VAL A 315 -32.91 8.68 -4.51
C VAL A 315 -34.13 7.82 -4.80
N ASP A 316 -33.93 6.70 -5.49
CA ASP A 316 -34.95 5.67 -5.63
C ASP A 316 -35.00 4.71 -4.42
N LYS A 317 -35.87 3.69 -4.47
CA LYS A 317 -36.00 2.67 -3.41
C LYS A 317 -34.75 1.80 -3.21
N LYS A 318 -33.88 1.71 -4.21
CA LYS A 318 -32.62 0.97 -4.20
C LYS A 318 -31.41 1.88 -3.86
N LYS A 319 -31.66 3.13 -3.47
CA LYS A 319 -30.68 4.20 -3.19
C LYS A 319 -29.89 4.69 -4.42
N HIS A 320 -30.37 4.43 -5.63
CA HIS A 320 -29.76 5.04 -6.80
C HIS A 320 -29.99 6.55 -6.78
N LEU A 321 -28.93 7.30 -7.07
CA LEU A 321 -28.97 8.75 -7.09
C LEU A 321 -29.73 9.23 -8.33
N LEU A 322 -30.76 10.05 -8.13
CA LEU A 322 -31.64 10.55 -9.20
C LEU A 322 -31.45 12.03 -9.51
N GLY A 323 -31.14 12.84 -8.49
CA GLY A 323 -31.00 14.29 -8.63
C GLY A 323 -30.90 15.01 -7.31
N VAL A 324 -30.86 16.34 -7.36
CA VAL A 324 -30.84 17.23 -6.20
C VAL A 324 -32.08 18.11 -6.19
N ILE A 325 -32.56 18.46 -4.99
CA ILE A 325 -33.75 19.28 -4.80
C ILE A 325 -33.38 20.43 -3.87
N SER A 326 -33.55 21.67 -4.33
CA SER A 326 -33.35 22.85 -3.51
C SER A 326 -34.58 23.15 -2.64
N ALA A 327 -34.37 23.80 -1.49
CA ALA A 327 -35.45 24.25 -0.62
C ALA A 327 -36.44 25.18 -1.35
N GLN A 328 -35.96 26.00 -2.28
CA GLN A 328 -36.80 26.88 -3.09
C GLN A 328 -37.69 26.08 -4.05
N ALA A 329 -37.12 25.07 -4.71
CA ALA A 329 -37.86 24.21 -5.64
C ALA A 329 -38.88 23.32 -4.91
N ALA A 330 -38.50 22.75 -3.76
CA ALA A 330 -39.41 21.99 -2.90
C ALA A 330 -40.56 22.85 -2.35
N LYS A 331 -40.31 24.13 -2.03
CA LYS A 331 -41.37 25.07 -1.61
C LYS A 331 -42.39 25.30 -2.72
N LYS A 332 -41.94 25.56 -3.95
CA LYS A 332 -42.82 25.72 -5.12
C LYS A 332 -43.65 24.46 -5.36
N ALA A 333 -43.04 23.28 -5.33
CA ALA A 333 -43.76 22.01 -5.47
C ALA A 333 -44.81 21.82 -4.36
N ALA A 334 -44.48 22.17 -3.11
CA ALA A 334 -45.41 22.05 -1.99
C ALA A 334 -46.61 23.02 -2.06
N GLU A 335 -46.42 24.22 -2.63
CA GLU A 335 -47.48 25.21 -2.87
C GLU A 335 -48.39 24.80 -4.03
N MET A 336 -47.83 24.17 -5.06
CA MET A 336 -48.55 23.71 -6.25
C MET A 336 -49.16 22.30 -6.10
N GLY A 337 -48.85 21.58 -5.02
CA GLY A 337 -49.25 20.18 -4.84
C GLY A 337 -48.59 19.21 -5.82
N ALA A 338 -47.44 19.57 -6.39
CA ALA A 338 -46.71 18.78 -7.38
C ALA A 338 -45.77 17.74 -6.72
N SER A 339 -45.41 16.69 -7.47
CA SER A 339 -44.42 15.69 -7.02
C SER A 339 -43.00 16.25 -7.05
N LEU A 340 -42.11 15.66 -6.25
CA LEU A 340 -40.69 16.02 -6.22
C LEU A 340 -39.98 15.80 -7.58
N GLU A 341 -40.50 14.88 -8.40
CA GLU A 341 -39.98 14.56 -9.73
C GLU A 341 -40.03 15.77 -10.67
N THR A 342 -41.05 16.62 -10.51
CA THR A 342 -41.23 17.82 -11.36
C THR A 342 -40.22 18.93 -11.08
N VAL A 343 -39.59 18.90 -9.91
CA VAL A 343 -38.62 19.91 -9.44
C VAL A 343 -37.23 19.32 -9.20
N LEU A 344 -36.99 18.12 -9.72
CA LEU A 344 -35.73 17.41 -9.61
C LEU A 344 -34.70 18.04 -10.54
N ASP A 345 -33.60 18.52 -9.97
CA ASP A 345 -32.46 19.01 -10.74
C ASP A 345 -31.50 17.85 -11.02
N LYS A 346 -31.12 17.70 -12.29
CA LYS A 346 -30.20 16.69 -12.77
C LYS A 346 -28.79 17.24 -13.04
N GLU A 347 -28.60 18.55 -12.93
CA GLU A 347 -27.29 19.19 -13.04
C GLU A 347 -26.60 19.17 -11.68
N PHE A 348 -25.89 18.07 -11.40
CA PHE A 348 -25.08 17.91 -10.19
C PHE A 348 -23.84 17.07 -10.49
N THR A 349 -22.81 17.27 -9.68
CA THR A 349 -21.54 16.56 -9.82
C THR A 349 -21.53 15.30 -8.94
N THR A 350 -21.03 14.20 -9.50
CA THR A 350 -20.85 12.92 -8.81
C THR A 350 -19.43 12.42 -8.95
N VAL A 351 -18.92 11.76 -7.91
CA VAL A 351 -17.65 11.04 -7.93
C VAL A 351 -17.81 9.64 -7.33
N LEU A 352 -16.88 8.73 -7.64
CA LEU A 352 -16.84 7.41 -7.02
C LEU A 352 -16.17 7.47 -5.65
N GLU A 353 -16.46 6.51 -4.77
CA GLU A 353 -15.75 6.37 -3.47
C GLU A 353 -14.22 6.29 -3.65
N SER A 354 -13.76 5.73 -4.77
CA SER A 354 -12.35 5.53 -5.11
C SER A 354 -11.70 6.73 -5.80
N THR A 355 -12.44 7.79 -6.12
CA THR A 355 -11.89 8.98 -6.79
C THR A 355 -10.94 9.73 -5.86
N TYR A 356 -9.73 10.06 -6.31
CA TYR A 356 -8.72 10.78 -5.51
C TYR A 356 -9.07 12.25 -5.28
N LEU A 357 -8.56 12.85 -4.19
CA LEU A 357 -8.88 14.24 -3.85
C LEU A 357 -8.40 15.26 -4.89
N THR A 358 -7.32 14.97 -5.61
CA THR A 358 -6.84 15.79 -6.74
C THR A 358 -7.91 15.99 -7.80
N GLU A 359 -8.63 14.92 -8.18
CA GLU A 359 -9.71 14.97 -9.17
C GLU A 359 -10.98 15.61 -8.61
N ILE A 360 -11.24 15.44 -7.30
CA ILE A 360 -12.37 16.07 -6.62
C ILE A 360 -12.20 17.59 -6.56
N PHE A 361 -10.98 18.10 -6.44
CA PHE A 361 -10.72 19.53 -6.33
C PHE A 361 -11.26 20.31 -7.53
N ASP A 362 -10.97 19.82 -8.74
CA ASP A 362 -11.48 20.40 -9.99
C ASP A 362 -13.02 20.37 -10.01
N ALA A 363 -13.60 19.22 -9.66
CA ALA A 363 -15.04 19.02 -9.59
C ALA A 363 -15.73 19.95 -8.57
N VAL A 364 -15.08 20.26 -7.44
CA VAL A 364 -15.61 21.14 -6.38
C VAL A 364 -15.54 22.61 -6.76
N SER A 365 -14.50 23.00 -7.52
CA SER A 365 -14.32 24.35 -8.03
C SER A 365 -15.47 24.73 -8.97
N ASP A 366 -15.84 23.83 -9.87
CA ASP A 366 -16.87 24.06 -10.89
C ASP A 366 -18.30 23.81 -10.38
N ALA A 367 -18.45 23.03 -9.31
CA ALA A 367 -19.75 22.76 -8.73
C ALA A 367 -20.41 24.05 -8.18
N ALA A 368 -21.72 24.17 -8.41
CA ALA A 368 -22.57 25.10 -7.67
C ALA A 368 -22.42 24.85 -6.14
N ASN A 369 -22.97 25.71 -5.29
CA ASN A 369 -22.89 25.62 -3.81
C ASN A 369 -23.57 24.36 -3.18
N ILE A 370 -23.56 23.22 -3.86
CA ILE A 370 -24.10 21.93 -3.50
C ILE A 370 -22.89 21.00 -3.23
N PRO A 371 -22.87 20.25 -2.11
CA PRO A 371 -21.86 19.22 -1.85
C PRO A 371 -21.80 18.21 -2.99
N ILE A 372 -20.63 17.65 -3.31
CA ILE A 372 -20.51 16.61 -4.35
C ILE A 372 -21.08 15.30 -3.83
N ALA A 373 -21.90 14.61 -4.64
CA ALA A 373 -22.38 13.28 -4.29
C ALA A 373 -21.32 12.21 -4.54
N VAL A 374 -21.14 11.32 -3.57
CA VAL A 374 -20.29 10.14 -3.67
C VAL A 374 -21.16 8.92 -3.88
N VAL A 375 -20.87 8.16 -4.94
CA VAL A 375 -21.62 6.96 -5.33
C VAL A 375 -20.69 5.76 -5.48
N ASP A 376 -21.27 4.55 -5.50
CA ASP A 376 -20.54 3.36 -5.98
C ASP A 376 -20.71 3.16 -7.49
N GLU A 377 -20.04 2.12 -8.02
CA GLU A 377 -20.11 1.69 -9.42
C GLU A 377 -21.54 1.39 -9.92
N LYS A 378 -22.49 1.13 -9.00
CA LYS A 378 -23.90 0.90 -9.32
C LYS A 378 -24.74 2.19 -9.22
N ASN A 379 -24.10 3.35 -9.09
CA ASN A 379 -24.73 4.66 -8.89
C ASN A 379 -25.58 4.74 -7.61
N ARG A 380 -25.26 3.96 -6.57
CA ARG A 380 -25.94 4.04 -5.27
C ARG A 380 -25.28 5.11 -4.42
N MET A 381 -26.08 5.94 -3.75
CA MET A 381 -25.61 7.02 -2.90
C MET A 381 -24.89 6.49 -1.65
N LYS A 382 -23.68 7.01 -1.40
CA LYS A 382 -22.80 6.61 -0.30
C LYS A 382 -22.54 7.73 0.70
N GLY A 383 -22.35 8.94 0.20
CA GLY A 383 -22.09 10.11 1.02
C GLY A 383 -21.98 11.38 0.20
N ILE A 384 -21.58 12.47 0.86
CA ILE A 384 -21.32 13.75 0.22
C ILE A 384 -19.94 14.28 0.61
N VAL A 385 -19.25 14.91 -0.33
CA VAL A 385 -18.05 15.71 -0.03
C VAL A 385 -18.44 17.17 0.04
N VAL A 386 -18.21 17.78 1.20
CA VAL A 386 -18.39 19.22 1.41
C VAL A 386 -17.06 19.95 1.23
N ARG A 387 -17.10 21.18 0.70
CA ARG A 387 -15.90 22.02 0.47
C ARG A 387 -14.96 22.09 1.68
N GLY A 388 -15.52 22.31 2.87
CA GLY A 388 -14.73 22.39 4.10
C GLY A 388 -14.00 21.08 4.44
N ALA A 389 -14.58 19.93 4.11
CA ALA A 389 -13.94 18.63 4.36
C ALA A 389 -12.78 18.39 3.40
N LEU A 390 -12.93 18.77 2.13
CA LEU A 390 -11.85 18.72 1.16
C LEU A 390 -10.69 19.64 1.56
N ILE A 391 -10.97 20.89 1.91
CA ILE A 391 -9.94 21.85 2.35
C ILE A 391 -9.26 21.37 3.64
N GLY A 392 -10.05 20.89 4.60
CA GLY A 392 -9.55 20.33 5.86
C GLY A 392 -8.57 19.18 5.60
N ALA A 393 -8.96 18.21 4.77
CA ALA A 393 -8.11 17.08 4.41
C ALA A 393 -6.83 17.51 3.68
N LEU A 394 -6.90 18.49 2.76
CA LEU A 394 -5.73 19.03 2.08
C LEU A 394 -4.80 19.83 3.01
N SER A 395 -5.35 20.41 4.08
CA SER A 395 -4.57 21.11 5.12
C SER A 395 -3.99 20.20 6.19
N GLY A 396 -4.17 18.87 6.08
CA GLY A 396 -3.73 17.90 7.08
C GLY A 396 -4.57 17.89 8.37
N ASN A 397 -5.83 18.32 8.30
CA ASN A 397 -6.73 18.32 9.46
C ASN A 397 -7.61 17.06 9.48
N ASP A 398 -7.34 16.19 10.45
CA ASP A 398 -7.97 14.87 10.61
C ASP A 398 -9.46 14.93 11.00
N GLU A 399 -9.97 16.08 11.48
CA GLU A 399 -11.40 16.21 11.87
C GLU A 399 -12.39 15.93 10.73
N TYR A 400 -11.93 16.00 9.49
CA TYR A 400 -12.76 15.85 8.29
C TYR A 400 -12.59 14.51 7.59
N ILE A 401 -11.79 13.61 8.16
CA ILE A 401 -11.42 12.33 7.57
C ILE A 401 -12.17 11.21 8.30
N ASN A 402 -12.94 10.43 7.56
CA ASN A 402 -13.58 9.22 8.08
C ASN A 402 -12.52 8.17 8.35
N MET A 403 -12.42 7.74 9.61
CA MET A 403 -11.68 6.54 9.94
C MET A 403 -12.50 5.29 9.62
N SER A 404 -11.87 4.31 8.97
CA SER A 404 -12.39 2.96 8.74
C SER A 404 -12.98 2.40 10.04
N SER A 405 -14.25 2.01 10.00
CA SER A 405 -15.08 1.66 11.15
C SER A 405 -14.76 0.31 11.79
N ASN A 406 -13.50 0.02 12.11
CA ASN A 406 -13.08 -1.16 12.88
C ASN A 406 -12.55 -0.84 14.30
N LYS A 407 -12.42 0.44 14.70
CA LYS A 407 -11.85 0.80 16.02
C LYS A 407 -12.81 1.39 17.05
N LEU A 408 -14.05 1.70 16.67
CA LEU A 408 -15.04 2.23 17.63
C LEU A 408 -15.59 1.16 18.59
N GLU A 409 -15.38 -0.13 18.32
CA GLU A 409 -15.78 -1.22 19.23
C GLU A 409 -14.70 -1.56 20.27
N GLU A 410 -13.41 -1.46 19.96
CA GLU A 410 -12.34 -1.79 20.92
C GLU A 410 -12.17 -0.74 22.03
N ILE A 411 -12.47 0.53 21.75
CA ILE A 411 -12.33 1.62 22.73
C ILE A 411 -13.40 1.56 23.82
N LYS A 412 -14.57 0.95 23.55
CA LYS A 412 -15.65 0.83 24.55
C LYS A 412 -15.46 -0.32 25.54
N THR A 413 -14.52 -1.24 25.30
CA THR A 413 -14.24 -2.37 26.19
C THR A 413 -13.10 -2.15 27.19
N GLN A 414 -12.50 -0.96 27.20
CA GLN A 414 -11.44 -0.59 28.15
C GLN A 414 -11.82 0.63 29.01
N GLU A 415 -12.99 0.60 29.65
CA GLU A 415 -13.18 1.38 30.88
C GLU A 415 -12.85 0.47 32.08
N PRO A 416 -11.87 0.82 32.93
CA PRO A 416 -11.59 0.05 34.12
C PRO A 416 -12.72 0.20 35.14
N SER A 417 -13.20 -0.92 35.64
CA SER A 417 -14.12 -1.02 36.78
C SER A 417 -13.54 -0.26 37.97
N ALA A 418 -14.20 0.83 38.37
CA ALA A 418 -13.91 1.53 39.61
C ALA A 418 -14.38 0.70 40.81
N GLN A 419 -13.50 -0.14 41.36
CA GLN A 419 -13.54 -0.60 42.75
C GLN A 419 -12.11 -0.76 43.28
N GLU A 420 -11.93 -0.45 44.56
CA GLU A 420 -10.70 -0.45 45.38
C GLU A 420 -9.94 0.88 45.42
N VAL A 421 -10.42 1.83 46.24
CA VAL A 421 -9.68 2.38 47.40
C VAL A 421 -10.71 2.96 48.41
N GLU A 422 -11.11 2.17 49.40
CA GLU A 422 -11.02 2.46 50.85
C GLU A 422 -11.50 1.25 51.67
#